data_AF-A0A929V167-F1
#
_entry.id   AF-A0A929V167-F1
#
_cell.length_a   1.000
_cell.length_b   1.000
_cell.length_c   1.000
_cell.angle_alpha   90.00
_cell.angle_beta   90.00
_cell.angle_gamma   90.00
#
_symmetry.space_group_name_H-M   'P 1'
#
loop_
_entity.id
_entity.type
_entity.pdbx_description
1 polymer ?
#
loop_
_entity_poly.entity_id
_entity_poly.type
_entity_poly.pdbx_seq_one_letter_code
_entity_poly.pdbx_strand_id
1 'polypeptide(L)'
;MNVYDFDKTIYDGDASLDFWKFSVKRKPSLVLYLPYQVFSAVLFKTKIISRKKFKENFFSFLISVKDLQLSEFWDQHQVKIKDWYLKQKQSDDLIISASPEFILKEMTDRLN
;
A
#
# COMPACT_ATOMS: atom_id res chain seq x y z
N MET A 1 7.75 23.62 0.73
CA MET A 1 7.35 22.53 -0.19
C MET A 1 8.51 21.61 -0.50
N ASN A 2 8.44 20.39 0.02
CA ASN A 2 9.29 19.27 -0.39
C ASN A 2 8.48 18.23 -1.18
N VAL A 3 9.15 17.32 -1.89
CA VAL A 3 8.51 16.22 -2.59
C VAL A 3 9.04 14.90 -2.06
N TYR A 4 8.15 14.01 -1.64
CA TYR A 4 8.52 12.71 -1.08
C TYR A 4 7.83 11.56 -1.82
N ASP A 5 8.54 10.44 -1.94
CA ASP A 5 7.90 9.15 -2.14
C ASP A 5 7.25 8.69 -0.82
N PHE A 6 6.26 7.81 -0.89
CA PHE A 6 5.59 7.30 0.31
C PHE A 6 6.34 6.07 0.86
N ASP A 7 6.30 4.99 0.10
CA ASP A 7 6.80 3.68 0.51
C ASP A 7 8.32 3.72 0.66
N LYS A 8 8.85 3.16 1.76
CA LYS A 8 10.28 3.14 2.11
C LYS A 8 10.95 4.50 2.29
N THR A 9 10.29 5.61 1.94
CA THR A 9 10.77 6.97 2.15
C THR A 9 10.20 7.50 3.45
N ILE A 10 8.95 7.95 3.49
CA ILE A 10 8.30 8.43 4.74
C ILE A 10 7.63 7.32 5.53
N TYR A 11 7.24 6.22 4.88
CA TYR A 11 6.67 5.03 5.51
C TYR A 11 7.70 3.90 5.57
N ASP A 12 7.88 3.28 6.74
CA ASP A 12 8.77 2.14 6.92
C ASP A 12 8.12 0.82 6.44
N GLY A 13 8.12 0.64 5.13
CA GLY A 13 7.57 -0.55 4.49
C GLY A 13 6.97 -0.26 3.13
N ASP A 14 6.00 -1.11 2.75
CA ASP A 14 5.20 -1.00 1.54
C ASP A 14 3.72 -1.09 1.95
N ALA A 15 2.99 0.01 1.80
CA ALA A 15 1.61 0.13 2.22
C ALA A 15 0.69 -0.85 1.48
N SER A 16 0.99 -1.15 0.20
CA SER A 16 0.22 -2.10 -0.59
C SER A 16 0.36 -3.54 -0.04
N LEU A 17 1.57 -3.94 0.32
CA LEU A 17 1.84 -5.25 0.93
C LEU A 17 1.27 -5.37 2.35
N ASP A 18 1.40 -4.33 3.15
CA ASP A 18 0.85 -4.33 4.51
C ASP A 18 -0.68 -4.35 4.49
N PHE A 19 -1.31 -3.62 3.55
CA PHE A 19 -2.76 -3.67 3.35
C PHE A 19 -3.23 -5.07 2.91
N TRP A 20 -2.47 -5.75 2.04
CA TRP A 20 -2.76 -7.14 1.69
C TRP A 20 -2.69 -8.07 2.91
N LYS A 21 -1.64 -7.95 3.74
CA LYS A 21 -1.50 -8.75 4.98
C LYS A 21 -2.63 -8.48 5.97
N PHE A 22 -2.99 -7.22 6.16
CA PHE A 22 -4.12 -6.79 7.00
C PHE A 22 -5.43 -7.43 6.51
N SER A 23 -5.68 -7.36 5.20
CA SER A 23 -6.85 -7.96 4.58
C SER A 23 -6.89 -9.49 4.77
N VAL A 24 -5.77 -10.18 4.55
CA VAL A 24 -5.66 -11.64 4.76
C VAL A 24 -5.87 -12.01 6.23
N LYS A 25 -5.34 -11.23 7.18
CA LYS A 25 -5.55 -11.48 8.62
C LYS A 25 -7.04 -11.44 9.00
N ARG A 26 -7.81 -10.53 8.39
CA ARG A 26 -9.25 -10.37 8.64
C ARG A 26 -10.11 -11.38 7.87
N LYS A 27 -9.70 -11.74 6.67
CA LYS A 27 -10.34 -12.76 5.84
C LYS A 27 -9.29 -13.75 5.31
N PRO A 28 -8.97 -14.81 6.08
CA PRO A 28 -7.91 -15.76 5.72
C PRO A 28 -8.08 -16.41 4.34
N SER A 29 -9.31 -16.55 3.83
CA SER A 29 -9.57 -17.09 2.49
C SER A 29 -8.94 -16.27 1.36
N LEU A 30 -8.57 -15.00 1.61
CA LEU A 30 -7.86 -14.17 0.63
C LEU A 30 -6.45 -14.68 0.32
N VAL A 31 -5.86 -15.54 1.17
CA VAL A 31 -4.57 -16.19 0.89
C VAL A 31 -4.62 -17.05 -0.38
N LEU A 32 -5.80 -17.49 -0.81
CA LEU A 32 -5.98 -18.26 -2.04
C LEU A 32 -5.61 -17.47 -3.31
N TYR A 33 -5.49 -16.14 -3.24
CA TYR A 33 -4.98 -15.31 -4.33
C TYR A 33 -3.44 -15.33 -4.42
N LEU A 34 -2.73 -15.75 -3.36
CA LEU A 34 -1.27 -15.71 -3.28
C LEU A 34 -0.58 -16.47 -4.42
N PRO A 35 -0.99 -17.70 -4.80
CA PRO A 35 -0.37 -18.41 -5.92
C PRO A 35 -0.44 -17.63 -7.23
N TYR A 36 -1.58 -16.99 -7.51
CA TYR A 36 -1.76 -16.15 -8.71
C TYR A 36 -0.91 -14.88 -8.64
N GLN A 37 -0.83 -14.24 -7.48
CA GLN A 37 0.00 -13.04 -7.27
C GLN A 37 1.50 -13.36 -7.44
N VAL A 38 1.96 -14.48 -6.88
CA VAL A 38 3.34 -14.97 -7.02
C VAL A 38 3.65 -15.29 -8.48
N PHE A 39 2.76 -16.02 -9.17
CA PHE A 39 2.92 -16.28 -10.61
C PHE A 39 3.01 -14.97 -11.41
N SER A 40 2.15 -14.00 -11.11
CA SER A 40 2.20 -12.68 -11.75
C SER A 40 3.50 -11.92 -11.43
N ALA A 41 4.08 -12.08 -10.24
CA ALA A 41 5.36 -11.48 -9.89
C ALA A 41 6.51 -12.09 -10.72
N VAL A 42 6.48 -13.40 -10.97
CA VAL A 42 7.43 -14.08 -11.87
C VAL A 42 7.32 -13.52 -13.28
N LEU A 43 6.11 -13.44 -13.84
CA LEU A 43 5.88 -12.87 -15.18
C LEU A 43 6.34 -11.41 -15.30
N PHE A 44 6.17 -10.62 -14.23
CA PHE A 44 6.64 -9.24 -14.20
C PHE A 44 8.17 -9.18 -14.19
N LYS A 45 8.81 -10.02 -13.37
CA LYS A 45 10.27 -10.10 -13.27
C LYS A 45 10.92 -10.56 -14.59
N THR A 46 10.26 -11.46 -15.33
CA THR A 46 10.68 -11.89 -16.68
C THR A 46 10.28 -10.90 -17.78
N LYS A 47 9.71 -9.74 -17.44
CA LYS A 47 9.28 -8.67 -18.36
C LYS A 47 8.20 -9.09 -19.36
N ILE A 48 7.47 -10.18 -19.08
CA ILE A 48 6.35 -10.66 -19.92
C ILE A 48 5.12 -9.75 -19.75
N ILE A 49 4.89 -9.22 -18.55
CA ILE A 49 3.78 -8.31 -18.26
C ILE A 49 4.27 -6.94 -17.80
N SER A 50 3.45 -5.91 -18.03
CA SER A 50 3.75 -4.54 -17.58
C SER A 50 3.59 -4.37 -16.06
N ARG A 51 4.19 -3.32 -15.51
CA ARG A 51 4.00 -2.94 -14.09
C ARG A 51 2.53 -2.70 -13.75
N LYS A 52 1.78 -2.05 -14.66
CA LYS A 52 0.34 -1.84 -14.51
C LYS A 52 -0.39 -3.17 -14.35
N LYS A 53 -0.12 -4.13 -15.26
CA LYS A 53 -0.77 -5.44 -15.23
C LYS A 53 -0.40 -6.23 -13.97
N PHE A 54 0.86 -6.16 -13.55
CA PHE A 54 1.29 -6.76 -12.28
C PHE A 54 0.49 -6.19 -11.09
N LYS A 55 0.30 -4.87 -11.03
CA LYS A 55 -0.49 -4.25 -9.95
C LYS A 55 -1.97 -4.65 -9.99
N GLU A 56 -2.59 -4.69 -11.16
CA GLU A 56 -3.97 -5.19 -11.31
C GLU A 56 -4.09 -6.62 -10.76
N ASN A 57 -3.15 -7.50 -11.13
CA ASN A 57 -3.14 -8.88 -10.67
C ASN A 57 -2.87 -8.98 -9.16
N PHE A 58 -1.95 -8.15 -8.63
CA PHE A 58 -1.67 -8.07 -7.20
C PHE A 58 -2.93 -7.69 -6.42
N PHE A 59 -3.68 -6.68 -6.87
CA PHE A 59 -4.91 -6.20 -6.21
C PHE A 59 -6.18 -7.01 -6.54
N SER A 60 -6.08 -8.11 -7.28
CA SER A 60 -7.24 -8.97 -7.63
C SER A 60 -8.03 -9.48 -6.42
N PHE A 61 -7.40 -9.59 -5.25
CA PHE A 61 -8.06 -9.99 -4.01
C PHE A 61 -9.15 -8.99 -3.54
N LEU A 62 -9.06 -7.72 -3.97
CA LEU A 62 -10.03 -6.67 -3.62
C LEU A 62 -11.45 -7.03 -4.05
N ILE A 63 -11.62 -7.82 -5.12
CA ILE A 63 -12.93 -8.33 -5.56
C ILE A 63 -13.64 -9.12 -4.45
N SER A 64 -12.86 -9.74 -3.56
CA SER A 64 -13.34 -10.52 -2.43
C SER A 64 -13.34 -9.74 -1.11
N VAL A 65 -12.99 -8.45 -1.11
CA VAL A 65 -13.02 -7.57 0.07
C VAL A 65 -14.31 -6.76 0.04
N LYS A 66 -15.16 -6.92 1.07
CA LYS A 66 -16.43 -6.20 1.18
C LYS A 66 -16.27 -4.79 1.74
N ASP A 67 -15.34 -4.63 2.67
CA ASP A 67 -15.04 -3.39 3.35
C ASP A 67 -13.52 -3.30 3.55
N LEU A 68 -12.94 -2.18 3.15
CA LEU A 68 -11.50 -1.94 3.17
C LEU A 68 -10.98 -1.63 4.58
N GLN A 69 -11.82 -1.10 5.48
CA GLN A 69 -11.47 -0.74 6.86
C GLN A 69 -10.15 0.05 6.96
N LEU A 70 -10.01 1.05 6.08
CA LEU A 70 -8.79 1.86 5.95
C LEU A 70 -8.43 2.60 7.23
N SER A 71 -9.42 3.07 7.98
CA SER A 71 -9.19 3.76 9.25
C SER A 71 -8.50 2.83 10.26
N GLU A 72 -9.03 1.61 10.45
CA GLU A 72 -8.41 0.62 11.35
C GLU A 72 -7.07 0.12 10.82
N PHE A 73 -6.93 -0.03 9.51
CA PHE A 73 -5.64 -0.35 8.89
C PHE A 73 -4.59 0.68 9.29
N TRP A 74 -4.88 1.97 9.15
CA TRP A 74 -3.94 3.03 9.50
C TRP A 74 -3.77 3.22 11.00
N ASP A 75 -4.77 2.93 11.82
CA ASP A 75 -4.61 2.90 13.28
C ASP A 75 -3.50 1.93 13.71
N GLN A 76 -3.39 0.79 13.02
CA GLN A 76 -2.37 -0.23 13.27
C GLN A 76 -1.01 0.06 12.61
N HIS A 77 -0.97 0.83 11.52
CA HIS A 77 0.22 0.97 10.67
C HIS A 77 0.84 2.37 10.69
N GLN A 78 0.15 3.41 11.16
CA GLN A 78 0.67 4.78 11.21
C GLN A 78 1.96 4.91 12.05
N VAL A 79 2.19 3.99 12.99
CA VAL A 79 3.44 3.89 13.76
C VAL A 79 4.69 3.68 12.88
N LYS A 80 4.50 3.21 11.64
CA LYS A 80 5.58 3.04 10.66
C LYS A 80 5.88 4.32 9.89
N ILE A 81 5.15 5.41 10.08
CA ILE A 81 5.57 6.71 9.56
C ILE A 81 6.85 7.10 10.30
N LYS A 82 7.91 7.37 9.55
CA LYS A 82 9.24 7.59 10.12
C LYS A 82 9.29 8.92 10.86
N ASP A 83 9.83 8.87 12.08
CA ASP A 83 9.96 10.04 12.97
C ASP A 83 10.63 11.24 12.32
N TRP A 84 11.62 11.02 11.44
CA TRP A 84 12.31 12.12 10.78
C TRP A 84 11.36 12.95 9.92
N TYR A 85 10.40 12.32 9.26
CA TYR A 85 9.42 13.01 8.43
C TYR A 85 8.46 13.82 9.30
N LEU A 86 7.94 13.21 10.38
CA LEU A 86 7.03 13.89 11.31
C LEU A 86 7.64 15.16 11.93
N LYS A 87 8.96 15.16 12.20
CA LYS A 87 9.68 16.29 12.77
C LYS A 87 9.89 17.46 11.82
N GLN A 88 9.87 17.23 10.50
CA GLN A 88 10.18 18.25 9.49
C GLN A 88 9.04 18.51 8.50
N LYS A 89 7.91 17.82 8.64
CA LYS A 89 6.77 17.92 7.71
C LYS A 89 6.29 19.36 7.57
N GLN A 90 5.98 19.76 6.35
CA GLN A 90 5.38 21.05 6.03
C GLN A 90 3.97 20.84 5.48
N SER A 91 3.08 21.80 5.69
CA SER A 91 1.69 21.74 5.19
C SER A 91 1.59 21.78 3.66
N ASP A 92 2.68 22.12 2.97
CA ASP A 92 2.77 22.22 1.51
C ASP A 92 3.65 21.10 0.91
N ASP A 93 3.94 20.04 1.66
CA ASP A 93 4.67 18.88 1.14
C ASP A 93 3.81 18.07 0.14
N LEU A 94 4.44 17.62 -0.95
CA LEU A 94 3.82 16.80 -1.98
C LEU A 94 4.28 15.34 -1.85
N ILE A 95 3.32 14.42 -1.66
CA ILE A 95 3.59 12.97 -1.63
C ILE A 95 3.22 12.38 -3.00
N ILE A 96 4.19 11.72 -3.65
CA ILE A 96 4.00 11.00 -4.92
C ILE A 96 4.27 9.53 -4.67
N SER A 97 3.28 8.66 -4.87
CA SER A 97 3.44 7.24 -4.58
C SER A 97 3.01 6.34 -5.73
N ALA A 98 3.65 5.17 -5.81
CA ALA A 98 3.15 4.09 -6.63
C ALA A 98 1.97 3.36 -5.98
N SER A 99 1.84 3.38 -4.65
CA SER A 99 0.73 2.73 -3.94
C SER A 99 -0.61 3.42 -4.29
N PRO A 100 -1.72 2.67 -4.39
CA PRO A 100 -3.01 3.24 -4.76
C PRO A 100 -3.48 4.33 -3.82
N GLU A 101 -4.06 5.39 -4.39
CA GLU A 101 -4.61 6.52 -3.63
C GLU A 101 -5.65 6.08 -2.59
N PHE A 102 -6.51 5.11 -2.90
CA PHE A 102 -7.50 4.62 -1.94
C PHE A 102 -6.88 4.08 -0.65
N ILE A 103 -5.63 3.58 -0.70
CA ILE A 103 -4.93 3.15 0.52
C ILE A 103 -4.38 4.38 1.23
N LEU A 104 -3.71 5.27 0.51
CA LEU A 104 -2.92 6.34 1.11
C LEU A 104 -3.75 7.52 1.59
N LYS A 105 -4.90 7.79 0.97
CA LYS A 105 -5.71 8.99 1.22
C LYS A 105 -6.00 9.21 2.70
N GLU A 106 -6.42 8.15 3.40
CA GLU A 106 -6.69 8.20 4.85
C GLU A 106 -5.45 8.62 5.67
N MET A 107 -4.26 8.11 5.34
CA MET A 107 -3.04 8.48 6.05
C MET A 107 -2.56 9.89 5.68
N THR A 108 -2.63 10.25 4.40
CA THR A 108 -2.25 11.60 3.96
C THR A 108 -3.17 12.66 4.56
N ASP A 109 -4.46 12.35 4.73
CA ASP A 109 -5.42 13.23 5.41
C ASP A 109 -5.07 13.40 6.90
N ARG A 110 -4.56 12.36 7.57
CA ARG A 110 -4.08 12.43 8.97
C ARG A 110 -2.76 13.17 9.13
N LEU A 111 -1.94 13.25 8.07
CA LEU A 111 -0.62 13.90 8.09
C LEU A 111 -0.70 15.41 7.87
N ASN A 112 -1.78 15.90 7.25
CA ASN A 112 -2.05 17.33 7.06
C ASN A 112 -2.49 17.99 8.36
#